data_AF-A0A521ZP54-F1
#
_entry.id   AF-A0A521ZP54-F1
#
_cell.length_a   1.000
_cell.length_b   1.000
_cell.length_c   1.000
_cell.angle_alpha   90.00
_cell.angle_beta   90.00
_cell.angle_gamma   90.00
#
_symmetry.space_group_name_H-M   'P 1'
#
loop_
_entity.id
_entity.type
_entity.pdbx_description
1 polymer ?
#
loop_
_entity_poly.entity_id
_entity_poly.type
_entity_poly.pdbx_seq_one_letter_code
_entity_poly.pdbx_strand_id
1 'polypeptide(L)'
;MQCGTSVLVATPARLPGFVENGRISFEEVKFFVLDEADRMLDMGFLPNIKRVGTHPTMNQEHETLMFSATFPSEIQTLARSFLNENYVFLSVGVVGGANKDVKQEVHQVSQSQKRGKLLEILQQFGRIARLHFC
;
A
#
# COMPACT_ATOMS: atom_id res chain seq x y z
N MET A 1 -20.66 -14.36 -21.37
CA MET A 1 -20.85 -13.64 -20.10
C MET A 1 -19.56 -13.72 -19.33
N GLN A 2 -19.03 -12.59 -18.84
CA GLN A 2 -17.97 -12.63 -17.84
C GLN A 2 -18.60 -12.99 -16.50
N CYS A 3 -17.95 -13.84 -15.71
CA CYS A 3 -18.39 -14.12 -14.35
C CYS A 3 -18.22 -12.85 -13.52
N GLY A 4 -19.29 -12.38 -12.87
CA GLY A 4 -19.21 -11.27 -11.92
C GLY A 4 -18.33 -11.64 -10.72
N THR A 5 -17.82 -10.62 -10.02
CA THR A 5 -17.09 -10.80 -8.75
C THR A 5 -17.70 -9.92 -7.67
N SER A 6 -17.71 -10.41 -6.44
CA SER A 6 -18.09 -9.62 -5.26
C SER A 6 -16.90 -8.87 -4.65
N VAL A 7 -15.67 -9.28 -4.96
CA VAL A 7 -14.43 -8.66 -4.47
C VAL A 7 -13.46 -8.47 -5.63
N LEU A 8 -12.95 -7.25 -5.77
CA LEU A 8 -11.95 -6.89 -6.76
C LEU A 8 -10.69 -6.38 -6.06
N VAL A 9 -9.58 -7.10 -6.24
CA VAL A 9 -8.25 -6.64 -5.84
C VAL A 9 -7.53 -6.14 -7.09
N ALA A 10 -7.08 -4.88 -7.07
CA ALA A 10 -6.46 -4.26 -8.24
C ALA A 10 -5.36 -3.27 -7.83
N THR A 11 -4.43 -3.05 -8.76
CA THR A 11 -3.38 -2.03 -8.59
C THR A 11 -3.82 -0.69 -9.18
N PRO A 12 -3.45 0.45 -8.58
CA PRO A 12 -3.81 1.78 -9.08
C PRO A 12 -3.37 2.05 -10.53
N ALA A 13 -2.29 1.40 -10.98
CA ALA A 13 -1.79 1.57 -12.34
C ALA A 13 -2.72 1.02 -13.42
N ARG A 14 -3.55 0.00 -13.11
CA ARG A 14 -4.42 -0.67 -14.10
C ARG A 14 -5.90 -0.36 -13.91
N LEU A 15 -6.35 -0.19 -12.67
CA LEU A 15 -7.77 -0.03 -12.35
C LEU A 15 -8.47 1.13 -13.09
N PRO A 16 -7.88 2.33 -13.23
CA PRO A 16 -8.50 3.43 -13.99
C PRO A 16 -8.85 3.03 -15.42
N GLY A 17 -7.96 2.32 -16.11
CA GLY A 17 -8.21 1.89 -17.48
C GLY A 17 -9.36 0.90 -17.61
N PHE A 18 -9.66 0.09 -16.59
CA PHE A 18 -10.82 -0.81 -16.64
C PHE A 18 -12.14 -0.07 -16.49
N VAL A 19 -12.20 0.92 -15.60
CA VAL A 19 -13.42 1.70 -15.35
C VAL A 19 -13.66 2.72 -16.48
N GLU A 20 -12.61 3.39 -16.97
CA GLU A 20 -12.70 4.35 -18.08
C GLU A 20 -13.16 3.69 -19.39
N ASN A 21 -12.80 2.43 -19.61
CA ASN A 21 -13.25 1.63 -20.76
C ASN A 21 -14.61 0.96 -20.53
N GLY A 22 -15.32 1.27 -19.44
CA GLY A 22 -16.64 0.72 -19.14
C GLY A 22 -16.66 -0.80 -18.89
N ARG A 23 -15.52 -1.41 -18.57
CA ARG A 23 -15.43 -2.87 -18.31
C ARG A 23 -15.86 -3.23 -16.89
N ILE A 24 -15.79 -2.26 -15.98
CA ILE A 24 -16.26 -2.35 -14.60
C ILE A 24 -16.99 -1.05 -14.25
N SER A 25 -17.92 -1.13 -13.30
CA SER A 25 -18.57 0.03 -12.67
C SER A 25 -18.41 -0.08 -11.16
N PHE A 26 -18.51 1.06 -10.47
CA PHE A 26 -18.45 1.15 -9.01
C PHE A 26 -19.81 1.41 -8.36
N GLU A 27 -20.90 1.31 -9.12
CA GLU A 27 -22.26 1.65 -8.66
C GLU A 27 -22.74 0.79 -7.49
N GLU A 28 -22.32 -0.48 -7.44
CA GLU A 28 -22.69 -1.41 -6.36
C GLU A 28 -21.58 -1.56 -5.29
N VAL A 29 -20.53 -0.75 -5.36
CA VAL A 29 -19.44 -0.80 -4.38
C VAL A 29 -19.95 -0.29 -3.04
N LYS A 30 -19.80 -1.13 -2.01
CA LYS A 30 -20.11 -0.76 -0.61
C LYS A 30 -18.86 -0.47 0.20
N PHE A 31 -17.71 -0.98 -0.24
CA PHE A 31 -16.44 -0.85 0.47
C PHE A 31 -15.32 -0.51 -0.52
N PHE A 32 -14.62 0.59 -0.26
CA PHE A 32 -13.42 0.98 -0.99
C PHE A 32 -12.21 0.91 -0.05
N VAL A 33 -11.24 0.05 -0.37
CA VAL A 33 -10.10 -0.22 0.52
C VAL A 33 -8.80 0.26 -0.11
N LEU A 34 -8.08 1.11 0.61
CA LEU A 34 -6.72 1.56 0.29
C LEU A 34 -5.74 0.89 1.24
N ASP A 35 -4.98 -0.07 0.75
CA ASP A 35 -3.95 -0.78 1.52
C ASP A 35 -2.55 -0.28 1.17
N GLU A 36 -1.65 -0.23 2.16
CA GLU A 36 -0.30 0.36 2.04
C GLU A 36 -0.32 1.76 1.40
N ALA A 37 -1.18 2.64 1.93
CA ALA A 37 -1.46 3.94 1.30
C ALA A 37 -0.22 4.83 1.15
N ASP A 38 0.69 4.81 2.12
CA ASP A 38 1.99 5.49 2.06
C ASP A 38 2.84 5.00 0.89
N ARG A 39 2.92 3.70 0.67
CA ARG A 39 3.63 3.12 -0.49
C ARG A 39 3.02 3.54 -1.82
N MET A 40 1.69 3.62 -1.90
CA MET A 40 1.07 4.09 -3.12
C MET A 40 1.41 5.56 -3.42
N LEU A 41 1.58 6.40 -2.39
CA LEU A 41 2.06 7.78 -2.56
C LEU A 41 3.55 7.83 -2.96
N ASP A 42 4.40 7.04 -2.31
CA ASP A 42 5.83 6.92 -2.64
C ASP A 42 6.04 6.55 -4.12
N MET A 43 5.17 5.69 -4.66
CA MET A 43 5.18 5.26 -6.06
C MET A 43 4.56 6.27 -7.02
N GLY A 44 4.07 7.41 -6.53
CA GLY A 44 3.45 8.46 -7.34
C GLY A 44 2.05 8.12 -7.85
N PHE A 45 1.35 7.16 -7.24
CA PHE A 45 0.02 6.73 -7.70
C PHE A 45 -1.14 7.59 -7.20
N LEU A 46 -0.87 8.69 -6.48
CA LEU A 46 -1.91 9.62 -6.03
C LEU A 46 -2.90 10.04 -7.14
N PRO A 47 -2.47 10.39 -8.37
CA PRO A 47 -3.41 10.75 -9.43
C PRO A 47 -4.33 9.59 -9.81
N ASN A 48 -3.82 8.37 -9.84
CA ASN A 48 -4.59 7.16 -10.16
C ASN A 48 -5.61 6.85 -9.06
N ILE A 49 -5.22 6.94 -7.79
CA ILE A 49 -6.11 6.74 -6.64
C ILE A 49 -7.24 7.77 -6.69
N LYS A 50 -6.91 9.03 -6.96
CA LYS A 50 -7.92 10.09 -7.14
C LYS A 50 -8.90 9.78 -8.25
N ARG A 51 -8.42 9.37 -9.43
CA ARG A 51 -9.31 9.00 -10.54
C ARG A 51 -10.29 7.88 -10.18
N VAL A 52 -9.84 6.89 -9.42
CA VAL A 52 -10.71 5.76 -8.99
C VAL A 52 -11.68 6.21 -7.90
N GLY A 53 -11.17 6.81 -6.82
CA GLY A 53 -11.98 7.15 -5.64
C GLY A 53 -12.99 8.27 -5.89
N THR A 54 -12.74 9.15 -6.87
CA THR A 54 -13.68 10.20 -7.29
C THR A 54 -14.38 9.87 -8.62
N HIS A 55 -14.37 8.60 -9.05
CA HIS A 55 -14.99 8.23 -10.31
C HIS A 55 -16.52 8.47 -10.25
N PRO A 56 -17.17 8.97 -11.32
CA PRO A 56 -18.60 9.32 -11.29
C PRO A 56 -19.54 8.16 -10.94
N THR A 57 -19.13 6.93 -11.23
CA THR A 57 -19.90 5.72 -10.91
C THR A 57 -19.70 5.27 -9.47
N MET A 58 -18.84 5.90 -8.68
CA MET A 58 -18.62 5.52 -7.29
C MET A 58 -19.91 5.76 -6.51
N ASN A 59 -20.43 4.69 -5.91
CA ASN A 59 -21.58 4.76 -5.01
C ASN A 59 -21.31 5.81 -3.92
N GLN A 60 -22.23 6.76 -3.68
CA GLN A 60 -22.01 7.80 -2.69
C GLN A 60 -22.12 7.31 -1.24
N GLU A 61 -22.75 6.16 -1.01
CA GLU A 61 -22.94 5.55 0.31
C GLU A 61 -21.90 4.47 0.64
N HIS A 62 -20.77 4.44 -0.07
CA HIS A 62 -19.69 3.49 0.22
C HIS A 62 -18.93 3.88 1.50
N GLU A 63 -18.40 2.88 2.19
CA GLU A 63 -17.44 3.06 3.27
C GLU A 63 -16.02 2.93 2.73
N THR A 64 -15.15 3.86 3.12
CA THR A 64 -13.72 3.80 2.77
C THR A 64 -12.91 3.34 3.96
N LEU A 65 -12.05 2.35 3.74
CA LEU A 65 -11.07 1.87 4.72
C LEU A 65 -9.66 2.18 4.19
N MET A 66 -8.81 2.74 5.05
CA MET A 66 -7.44 3.07 4.70
C MET A 66 -6.47 2.45 5.71
N PHE A 67 -5.49 1.71 5.20
CA PHE A 67 -4.42 1.07 5.95
C PHE A 67 -3.07 1.61 5.50
N SER A 68 -2.21 1.93 6.45
CA SER A 68 -0.89 2.52 6.20
C SER A 68 0.04 2.28 7.38
N ALA A 69 1.31 1.97 7.11
CA ALA A 69 2.32 1.79 8.15
C ALA A 69 2.81 3.14 8.73
N THR A 70 2.82 4.17 7.89
CA THR A 70 3.18 5.55 8.25
C THR A 70 2.00 6.50 8.06
N PHE A 71 2.05 7.68 8.70
CA PHE A 71 0.97 8.67 8.63
C PHE A 71 1.46 10.12 8.45
N PRO A 72 2.28 10.39 7.41
CA PRO A 72 2.73 11.76 7.10
C PRO A 72 1.58 12.67 6.66
N SER A 73 1.86 13.97 6.51
CA SER A 73 0.88 15.01 6.12
C SER A 73 0.11 14.69 4.83
N GLU A 74 0.77 14.03 3.89
CA GLU A 74 0.24 13.64 2.60
C GLU A 74 -0.82 12.54 2.75
N ILE A 75 -0.56 11.56 3.65
CA ILE A 75 -1.52 10.51 3.99
C ILE A 75 -2.69 11.08 4.78
N GLN A 76 -2.45 12.03 5.68
CA GLN A 76 -3.53 12.74 6.38
C GLN A 76 -4.45 13.50 5.40
N THR A 77 -3.85 14.09 4.37
CA THR A 77 -4.59 14.79 3.31
C THR A 77 -5.40 13.80 2.46
N LEU A 78 -4.81 12.64 2.15
CA LEU A 78 -5.50 11.55 1.47
C LEU A 78 -6.70 11.06 2.29
N ALA A 79 -6.49 10.79 3.58
CA ALA A 79 -7.52 10.38 4.53
C ALA A 79 -8.72 11.34 4.50
N ARG A 80 -8.46 12.65 4.62
CA ARG A 80 -9.51 13.70 4.59
C ARG A 80 -10.24 13.79 3.25
N SER A 81 -9.64 13.32 2.16
CA SER A 81 -10.24 13.39 0.83
C SER A 81 -11.15 12.20 0.51
N PHE A 82 -10.91 11.04 1.14
CA PHE A 82 -11.58 9.77 0.79
C PHE A 82 -12.38 9.15 1.94
N LEU A 83 -12.08 9.50 3.19
CA LEU A 83 -12.81 9.02 4.36
C LEU A 83 -13.93 10.00 4.71
N ASN A 84 -15.01 9.46 5.28
CA ASN A 84 -16.10 10.26 5.84
C ASN A 84 -15.60 11.21 6.95
N GLU A 85 -16.27 12.35 7.14
CA GLU A 85 -15.85 13.38 8.11
C GLU A 85 -15.68 12.84 9.54
N ASN A 86 -16.44 11.81 9.90
CA ASN A 86 -16.45 11.15 11.21
C ASN A 86 -15.63 9.85 11.27
N TYR A 87 -14.62 9.68 10.40
CA TYR A 87 -13.81 8.47 10.38
C TYR A 87 -13.12 8.19 11.71
N VAL A 88 -13.00 6.90 12.04
CA VAL A 88 -12.28 6.44 13.22
C VAL A 88 -10.81 6.24 12.86
N PHE A 89 -9.92 6.94 13.56
CA PHE A 89 -8.48 6.73 13.47
C PHE A 89 -8.01 5.78 14.55
N LEU A 90 -7.50 4.61 14.15
CA LEU A 90 -6.89 3.64 15.04
C LEU A 90 -5.39 3.52 14.73
N SER A 91 -4.56 3.67 15.76
CA SER A 91 -3.11 3.43 15.65
C SER A 91 -2.68 2.34 16.63
N VAL A 92 -1.81 1.45 16.17
CA VAL A 92 -1.25 0.37 16.98
C VAL A 92 0.26 0.60 17.10
N GLY A 93 0.74 0.81 18.32
CA GLY A 93 2.15 1.11 18.57
C GLY A 93 2.56 2.52 18.15
N VAL A 94 3.83 2.70 17.78
CA VAL A 94 4.35 3.97 17.25
C VAL A 94 4.20 3.93 15.73
N VAL A 95 3.44 4.87 15.17
CA VAL A 95 3.27 5.01 13.72
C VAL A 95 4.64 5.18 13.05
N GLY A 96 4.94 4.34 12.05
CA GLY A 96 6.25 4.29 11.40
C GLY A 96 7.39 3.67 12.24
N GLY A 97 7.10 3.11 13.41
CA GLY A 97 8.08 2.41 14.23
C GLY A 97 8.47 1.06 13.63
N ALA A 98 9.76 0.71 13.70
CA ALA A 98 10.22 -0.61 13.30
C ALA A 98 9.67 -1.69 14.25
N ASN A 99 9.38 -2.88 13.71
CA ASN A 99 8.87 -4.00 14.49
C ASN A 99 9.91 -4.44 15.53
N LYS A 100 9.50 -4.51 16.80
CA LYS A 100 10.35 -4.89 17.95
C LYS A 100 10.71 -6.38 17.96
N ASP A 101 9.93 -7.21 17.29
CA ASP A 101 10.17 -8.66 17.18
C ASP A 101 11.22 -8.99 16.12
N VAL A 102 11.60 -8.01 15.29
CA VAL A 102 12.66 -8.17 14.28
C VAL A 102 14.00 -7.72 14.87
N LYS A 103 14.92 -8.67 15.04
CA LYS A 103 16.32 -8.36 15.37
C LYS A 103 16.96 -7.61 14.21
N GLN A 104 17.41 -6.39 14.46
CA GLN A 104 18.06 -5.52 13.49
C GLN A 104 19.56 -5.43 13.81
N GLU A 105 20.42 -5.81 12.86
CA GLU A 105 21.88 -5.70 12.98
C GLU A 105 22.43 -4.79 11.88
N VAL A 106 23.27 -3.82 12.25
CA VAL A 106 23.86 -2.85 11.32
C VAL A 106 25.36 -3.12 11.18
N HIS A 107 25.82 -3.39 9.95
CA HIS A 107 27.24 -3.55 9.64
C HIS A 107 27.76 -2.36 8.82
N GLN A 108 28.74 -1.65 9.35
CA GLN A 108 29.41 -0.58 8.62
C GLN A 108 30.42 -1.18 7.63
N VAL A 109 30.20 -0.97 6.34
CA VAL A 109 31.06 -1.48 5.25
C VAL A 109 31.18 -0.44 4.15
N SER A 110 32.33 -0.39 3.47
CA SER A 110 32.45 0.39 2.23
C SER A 110 31.69 -0.28 1.08
N GLN A 111 31.35 0.50 0.04
CA GLN A 111 30.59 0.02 -1.12
C GLN A 111 31.26 -1.21 -1.79
N SER A 112 32.59 -1.22 -1.91
CA SER A 112 33.34 -2.34 -2.50
C SER A 112 33.33 -3.60 -1.62
N GLN A 113 33.15 -3.46 -0.31
CA GLN A 113 33.14 -4.56 0.66
C GLN A 113 31.75 -5.20 0.85
N LYS A 114 30.67 -4.57 0.39
CA LYS A 114 29.29 -5.08 0.54
C LYS A 114 29.15 -6.53 0.07
N ARG A 115 29.73 -6.86 -1.09
CA ARG A 115 29.67 -8.23 -1.65
C ARG A 115 30.39 -9.25 -0.77
N GLY A 116 31.58 -8.90 -0.28
CA GLY A 116 32.35 -9.76 0.63
C GLY A 116 31.57 -10.00 1.93
N LYS A 117 31.04 -8.93 2.52
CA LYS A 117 30.25 -9.03 3.75
C LYS A 117 28.97 -9.85 3.58
N LEU A 118 28.28 -9.68 2.46
CA LEU A 118 27.10 -10.49 2.15
C LEU A 118 27.44 -11.99 2.09
N LEU A 119 28.56 -12.35 1.46
CA LEU A 119 28.99 -13.75 1.37
C LEU A 119 29.31 -14.33 2.76
N GLU A 120 29.98 -13.58 3.63
CA GLU A 120 30.21 -13.97 5.02
C GLU A 120 28.90 -14.26 5.76
N ILE A 121 27.93 -13.35 5.67
CA ILE A 121 26.61 -13.50 6.31
C ILE A 121 25.88 -14.72 5.73
N LEU A 122 25.90 -14.90 4.41
CA LEU A 122 25.23 -16.04 3.76
C LEU A 122 25.84 -17.39 4.20
N GLN A 123 27.15 -17.46 4.41
CA GLN A 123 27.84 -18.66 4.91
C GLN A 123 27.49 -18.96 6.37
N GLN A 124 27.35 -17.92 7.20
CA GLN A 124 27.08 -18.07 8.64
C GLN A 124 25.73 -18.74 8.93
N PHE A 125 24.70 -18.49 8.11
CA PHE A 125 23.32 -18.87 8.45
C PHE A 125 22.78 -20.11 7.69
N GLY A 126 23.57 -20.85 6.90
CA GLY A 126 23.10 -22.06 6.19
C GLY A 126 22.00 -21.81 5.13
N ARG A 127 21.25 -22.84 4.68
CA ARG A 127 20.14 -22.68 3.71
C ARG A 127 18.81 -22.43 4.43
N ILE A 128 18.52 -21.16 4.70
CA ILE A 128 17.21 -20.68 5.17
C ILE A 128 16.65 -19.74 4.10
N ALA A 129 15.33 -19.62 3.99
CA ALA A 129 14.70 -18.62 3.12
C ALA A 129 15.21 -17.22 3.49
N ARG A 130 15.78 -16.49 2.51
CA ARG A 130 16.32 -15.14 2.69
C ARG A 130 15.86 -14.24 1.55
N LEU A 131 15.53 -13.01 1.90
CA LEU A 131 15.24 -11.94 0.96
C LEU A 131 16.39 -10.93 1.04
N HIS A 132 17.05 -10.68 -0.09
CA HIS A 132 18.11 -9.69 -0.20
C HIS A 132 17.61 -8.54 -1.08
N PHE A 133 17.55 -7.33 -0.51
CA PHE A 133 17.20 -6.11 -1.23
C PHE A 133 18.49 -5.41 -1.68
N CYS A 134 18.55 -5.01 -2.95
CA CYS A 134 19.71 -4.39 -3.60
C CYS A 134 19.40 -2.96 -4.02
#